data_AF-A0A7C1K6L4-F1
#
_entry.id   AF-A0A7C1K6L4-F1
#
_cell.length_a   1.000
_cell.length_b   1.000
_cell.length_c   1.000
_cell.angle_alpha   90.00
_cell.angle_beta   90.00
_cell.angle_gamma   90.00
#
_symmetry.space_group_name_H-M   'P 1'
#
loop_
_entity.id
_entity.type
_entity.pdbx_description
1 polymer ?
#
loop_
_entity_poly.entity_id
_entity_poly.type
_entity_poly.pdbx_seq_one_letter_code
_entity_poly.pdbx_strand_id
1 'polypeptide(L)' 'MMEWVVIGRRWCEAAQAEVELLEQRVYPLTDLIPGEGYRVVQRRCSYEFACNGQEVPCRWAFTNPLNDPFGVAG' A
#
# COMPACT_ATOMS: atom_id res chain seq x y z
N MET A 1 16.43 0.84 -7.17
CA MET A 1 16.03 -0.49 -6.64
C MET A 1 14.52 -0.48 -6.41
N MET A 2 13.84 -1.63 -6.52
CA MET A 2 12.41 -1.73 -6.25
C MET A 2 12.16 -2.60 -5.01
N GLU A 3 11.35 -2.11 -4.08
CA GLU A 3 11.02 -2.83 -2.84
C GLU A 3 9.59 -2.56 -2.37
N TRP A 4 9.02 -3.50 -1.61
CA TRP A 4 7.76 -3.31 -0.90
C TRP A 4 8.05 -2.82 0.51
N VAL A 5 7.53 -1.64 0.86
CA VAL A 5 7.73 -1.02 2.17
C VAL A 5 6.40 -0.99 2.91
N VAL A 6 6.40 -1.48 4.15
CA VAL A 6 5.25 -1.32 5.06
C VAL A 6 5.19 0.13 5.53
N ILE A 7 4.10 0.81 5.21
CA ILE A 7 3.90 2.22 5.56
C ILE A 7 2.96 2.41 6.75
N GLY A 8 2.27 1.35 7.16
CA GLY A 8 1.33 1.39 8.27
C GLY A 8 0.65 0.06 8.53
N ARG A 9 -0.07 0.01 9.64
CA ARG A 9 -0.91 -1.12 10.04
C ARG A 9 -2.32 -0.65 10.38
N ARG A 10 -3.31 -1.50 10.11
CA ARG A 10 -4.74 -1.23 10.36
C ARG A 10 -5.44 -2.52 10.78
N TRP A 11 -6.44 -2.40 11.64
CA TRP A 11 -7.34 -3.52 11.93
C TRP A 11 -8.30 -3.73 10.75
N CYS A 12 -8.41 -4.95 10.25
CA CYS A 12 -9.37 -5.32 9.21
C CYS A 12 -10.50 -6.16 9.80
N GLU A 13 -11.72 -5.61 9.79
CA GLU A 13 -12.91 -6.31 10.27
C GLU A 13 -13.24 -7.54 9.41
N ALA A 14 -12.96 -7.52 8.10
CA ALA A 14 -13.23 -8.66 7.22
C ALA A 14 -12.27 -9.83 7.49
N ALA A 15 -10.99 -9.54 7.75
CA ALA A 15 -9.99 -10.56 8.05
C ALA A 15 -9.94 -10.93 9.54
N GLN A 16 -10.62 -10.16 10.41
CA GLN A 16 -10.52 -10.25 11.87
C GLN A 16 -9.05 -10.25 12.35
N ALA A 17 -8.22 -9.43 11.72
CA ALA A 17 -6.78 -9.41 11.92
C ALA A 17 -6.19 -8.01 11.66
N GLU A 18 -5.00 -7.77 12.20
CA GLU A 18 -4.18 -6.62 11.81
C GLU A 18 -3.55 -6.88 10.44
N VAL A 19 -3.70 -5.90 9.56
CA VAL A 19 -3.16 -5.92 8.19
C VAL A 19 -2.16 -4.80 7.99
N GLU A 20 -1.19 -5.05 7.10
CA GLU A 20 -0.17 -4.08 6.74
C GLU A 20 -0.57 -3.38 5.45
N LEU A 21 -0.30 -2.07 5.40
CA LEU A 21 -0.42 -1.27 4.19
C LEU A 21 0.98 -1.13 3.59
N LEU A 22 1.12 -1.51 2.33
CA LEU A 22 2.40 -1.57 1.65
C LEU A 22 2.42 -0.69 0.39
N GLU A 23 3.55 -0.02 0.19
CA GLU A 23 3.88 0.69 -1.04
C GLU A 23 5.01 -0.02 -1.76
N GLN A 24 4.87 -0.24 -3.06
CA GLN A 24 5.99 -0.59 -3.91
C GLN A 24 6.70 0.69 -4.30
N ARG A 25 7.94 0.83 -3.84
CA ARG A 25 8.75 2.03 -4.04
C ARG A 25 9.89 1.73 -4.99
N VAL A 26 10.13 2.64 -5.92
CA VAL A 26 11.27 2.62 -6.84
C VAL A 26 12.21 3.75 -6.44
N TYR A 27 13.40 3.36 -5.99
CA TYR A 27 14.47 4.26 -5.60
C TYR A 27 15.39 4.53 -6.81
N PRO A 28 15.87 5.77 -6.99
CA PRO A 28 16.89 6.09 -7.97
C PRO A 28 18.12 5.19 -7.80
N LEU A 29 18.82 4.89 -8.89
CA LEU A 29 20.07 4.14 -8.86
C LEU A 29 21.27 5.02 -8.48
N THR A 30 21.08 6.34 -8.48
CA THR A 30 22.12 7.31 -8.17
C THR A 30 21.50 8.49 -7.43
N ASP A 31 22.23 8.99 -6.44
CA ASP A 31 21.86 10.15 -5.62
C ASP A 31 21.98 11.47 -6.41
N LEU A 32 22.45 11.40 -7.66
CA LEU A 32 22.66 12.54 -8.55
C LEU A 32 21.38 13.05 -9.22
N ILE A 33 20.25 12.35 -9.09
CA ILE A 33 18.96 12.80 -9.62
C ILE A 33 18.25 13.62 -8.54
N PRO A 34 18.17 14.95 -8.66
CA PRO A 34 17.39 15.76 -7.74
C PRO A 34 15.89 15.43 -7.88
N GLY A 35 15.25 15.04 -6.77
CA GLY A 35 13.83 14.65 -6.71
C GLY A 35 13.45 13.96 -5.40
N GLU A 36 12.19 13.53 -5.26
CA GLU A 36 11.75 12.68 -4.14
C GLU A 36 12.56 11.39 -4.12
N GLY A 37 13.08 11.00 -2.95
CA GLY A 37 14.03 9.89 -2.79
C GLY A 37 13.50 8.51 -3.23
N TYR A 38 12.22 8.40 -3.55
CA TYR A 38 11.60 7.24 -4.19
C TYR A 38 10.31 7.66 -4.92
N ARG A 39 9.84 6.80 -5.82
CA ARG A 39 8.50 6.91 -6.42
C ARG A 39 7.65 5.73 -6.00
N VAL A 40 6.38 5.98 -5.63
CA VAL A 40 5.41 4.91 -5.35
C VAL A 40 4.81 4.46 -6.68
N VAL A 41 4.93 3.16 -7.00
CA VAL A 41 4.41 2.57 -8.24
C VAL A 41 3.18 1.70 -8.03
N GLN A 42 3.01 1.14 -6.83
CA GLN A 42 1.86 0.31 -6.46
C GLN A 42 1.57 0.42 -4.96
N ARG A 43 0.32 0.16 -4.57
CA ARG A 43 -0.16 0.11 -3.18
C ARG A 43 -0.98 -1.14 -2.95
N ARG A 44 -0.81 -1.80 -1.80
CA ARG A 44 -1.59 -2.98 -1.43
C ARG A 44 -1.74 -3.18 0.07
N CYS A 45 -2.71 -4.00 0.44
CA CYS A 45 -2.85 -4.56 1.78
C CYS A 45 -2.17 -5.94 1.85
N SER A 46 -1.64 -6.35 3.00
CA SER A 46 -1.00 -7.68 3.17
C SER A 46 -1.93 -8.87 2.89
N TYR A 47 -3.25 -8.66 2.97
CA TYR A 47 -4.28 -9.68 2.68
C TYR A 47 -4.90 -9.56 1.27
N GLU A 48 -4.33 -8.73 0.39
CA GLU A 48 -4.83 -8.46 -0.98
C GLU A 48 -5.26 -9.74 -1.73
N PHE A 49 -4.40 -10.76 -1.77
CA PHE A 49 -4.70 -12.01 -2.47
C PHE A 49 -5.85 -12.82 -1.83
N ALA A 50 -5.94 -12.82 -0.50
CA ALA A 50 -7.00 -13.52 0.21
C ALA A 50 -8.37 -12.84 0.01
N CYS A 51 -8.40 -11.51 -0.02
CA CYS A 51 -9.64 -10.75 -0.23
C CYS A 51 -10.09 -10.76 -1.70
N ASN A 52 -9.17 -10.62 -2.65
CA ASN A 52 -9.51 -10.56 -4.08
C ASN A 52 -10.13 -11.87 -4.61
N GLY A 53 -9.84 -13.02 -3.98
CA GLY A 53 -10.47 -14.30 -4.32
C GLY A 53 -11.92 -14.48 -3.84
N GLN A 54 -12.44 -13.54 -3.04
CA GLN A 54 -13.76 -13.65 -2.39
C GLN A 54 -14.78 -12.61 -2.90
N GLU A 55 -14.45 -11.86 -3.96
CA GLU A 55 -15.28 -10.74 -4.48
C GLU A 55 -15.64 -9.67 -3.43
N VAL A 56 -14.91 -9.62 -2.31
CA VAL A 56 -15.14 -8.64 -1.25
C VAL A 56 -14.44 -7.34 -1.61
N PRO A 57 -15.13 -6.18 -1.70
CA PRO A 57 -14.49 -4.90 -1.94
C PRO A 57 -13.62 -4.54 -0.73
N CYS A 58 -12.30 -4.74 -0.86
CA CYS A 58 -11.37 -4.50 0.22
C CYS A 58 -11.24 -2.99 0.49
N ARG A 59 -11.60 -2.56 1.71
CA ARG A 59 -11.48 -1.16 2.17
C ARG A 59 -10.03 -0.67 2.23
N TRP A 60 -9.09 -1.61 2.37
CA TRP A 60 -7.65 -1.36 2.53
C TRP A 60 -6.85 -1.58 1.24
N ALA A 61 -7.44 -2.21 0.23
CA ALA A 61 -6.90 -2.16 -1.11
C ALA A 61 -7.19 -0.75 -1.63
N PHE A 62 -6.20 -0.12 -2.27
CA PHE A 62 -6.32 1.20 -2.89
C PHE A 62 -7.22 1.17 -4.15
N THR A 63 -8.33 0.44 -4.07
CA THR A 63 -9.30 0.16 -5.13
C THR A 63 -10.61 0.89 -4.89
N ASN A 64 -10.80 1.51 -3.71
CA ASN A 64 -11.93 2.40 -3.44
C ASN A 64 -11.50 3.86 -3.69
N PRO A 65 -12.01 4.54 -4.73
CA PRO A 65 -11.62 5.92 -5.04
C PRO A 65 -12.13 6.95 -4.01
N LEU A 66 -13.08 6.58 -3.14
CA LEU A 66 -13.65 7.47 -2.11
C LEU A 66 -12.96 7.37 -0.75
N ASN A 67 -12.10 6.37 -0.55
CA ASN A 67 -11.36 6.16 0.69
C ASN A 67 -9.91 5.86 0.33
N ASP A 68 -9.01 6.80 0.61
CA ASP A 68 -7.57 6.57 0.47
C ASP A 68 -6.99 6.09 1.81
N PRO A 69 -6.82 4.77 2.03
CA PRO A 69 -6.18 4.26 3.24
C PRO A 69 -4.67 4.57 3.31
N PHE A 70 -4.07 5.06 2.23
CA PHE A 70 -2.67 5.49 2.08
C PHE A 70 -2.53 7.03 2.08
N GLY A 71 -3.64 7.75 2.28
CA GLY A 71 -3.66 9.20 2.34
C GLY A 71 -2.75 9.69 3.45
N VAL A 72 -1.90 10.67 3.10
CA VAL A 72 -0.92 11.27 4.00
C VAL A 72 -1.64 11.68 5.28
N ALA A 73 -1.23 11.10 6.42
CA ALA A 73 -1.46 11.79 7.69
C ALA A 73 -0.75 13.14 7.55
N GLY A 74 -1.53 14.20 7.38
CA GLY A 74 -1.06 15.56 7.62
C GLY A 74 -0.67 15.74 9.08
#